data_AF-A0A445BZ24-F1
#
_entry.id   AF-A0A445BZ24-F1
#
_cell.length_a   1.000
_cell.length_b   1.000
_cell.length_c   1.000
_cell.angle_alpha   90.00
_cell.angle_beta   90.00
_cell.angle_gamma   90.00
#
_symmetry.space_group_name_H-M   'P 1'
#
loop_
_entity.id
_entity.type
_entity.pdbx_description
1 polymer ?
#
loop_
_entity_poly.entity_id
_entity_poly.type
_entity_poly.pdbx_seq_one_letter_code
_entity_poly.pdbx_strand_id
1 'polypeptide(L)'
;MAQELDLELQRYTDSKEGFTLLIPSSWTKVDKAGATALFQDAIMGSNNIGVVVKPVRLANLGEFGSPEFVAVSIYKQKGVRYSVWILIPTKNSGQDLFFLN
;
A
#
# COMPACT_ATOMS: atom_id res chain seq x y z
N MET A 1 -13.86 -27.13 5.33
CA MET A 1 -14.73 -26.07 5.86
C MET A 1 -14.03 -24.75 5.55
N ALA A 2 -14.53 -24.02 4.55
CA ALA A 2 -13.96 -22.72 4.20
C ALA A 2 -14.33 -21.76 5.33
N GLN A 3 -13.33 -21.14 5.95
CA GLN A 3 -13.55 -20.06 6.91
C GLN A 3 -14.26 -18.94 6.18
N GLU A 4 -15.51 -18.72 6.55
CA GLU A 4 -16.23 -17.47 6.33
C GLU A 4 -15.46 -16.43 7.14
N LEU A 5 -14.39 -15.90 6.53
CA LEU A 5 -13.66 -14.75 7.05
C LEU A 5 -14.66 -13.62 7.04
N ASP A 6 -15.17 -13.24 8.21
CA ASP A 6 -15.91 -11.99 8.36
C ASP A 6 -15.13 -10.89 7.65
N LEU A 7 -15.67 -10.45 6.51
CA LEU A 7 -15.15 -9.38 5.65
C LEU A 7 -15.36 -8.02 6.32
N GLU A 8 -15.24 -7.96 7.64
CA GLU A 8 -15.34 -6.73 8.39
C GLU A 8 -14.11 -5.89 8.08
N LEU A 9 -14.34 -4.83 7.32
CA LEU A 9 -13.33 -3.86 6.99
C LEU A 9 -13.38 -2.72 8.01
N GLN A 10 -12.24 -2.43 8.63
CA GLN A 10 -12.07 -1.24 9.45
C GLN A 10 -11.37 -0.14 8.65
N ARG A 11 -11.75 1.11 8.91
CA ARG A 11 -11.12 2.28 8.30
C ARG A 11 -9.86 2.66 9.08
N TYR A 12 -8.73 2.71 8.39
CA TYR A 12 -7.50 3.34 8.87
C TYR A 12 -7.27 4.66 8.16
N THR A 13 -7.04 5.73 8.92
CA THR A 13 -6.72 7.06 8.41
C THR A 13 -5.40 7.52 9.02
N ASP A 14 -4.45 7.89 8.17
CA ASP A 14 -3.22 8.56 8.57
C ASP A 14 -3.32 10.04 8.21
N SER A 15 -3.76 10.86 9.15
CA SER A 15 -3.93 12.31 8.92
C SER A 15 -2.62 13.05 8.69
N LYS A 16 -1.48 12.46 9.10
CA LYS A 16 -0.16 13.08 8.93
C LYS A 16 0.32 12.94 7.49
N GLU A 17 0.21 11.73 6.96
CA GLU A 17 0.68 11.41 5.61
C GLU A 17 -0.43 11.55 4.55
N GLY A 18 -1.67 11.78 4.98
CA GLY A 18 -2.77 12.24 4.11
C GLY A 18 -3.62 11.14 3.47
N PHE A 19 -3.48 9.89 3.90
CA PHE A 19 -4.17 8.76 3.28
C PHE A 19 -5.24 8.10 4.17
N THR A 20 -6.13 7.36 3.52
CA THR A 20 -7.13 6.50 4.18
C THR A 20 -7.28 5.21 3.39
N LEU A 21 -7.37 4.08 4.10
CA LEU A 21 -7.66 2.78 3.51
C LEU A 21 -8.62 1.98 4.40
N LEU A 22 -9.32 1.04 3.78
CA LEU A 22 -10.04 -0.01 4.47
C LEU A 22 -9.13 -1.22 4.60
N ILE A 23 -8.97 -1.76 5.81
CA ILE A 23 -8.18 -2.97 6.10
C ILE A 23 -9.06 -4.02 6.76
N PRO A 24 -8.74 -5.31 6.65
CA PRO A 24 -9.40 -6.33 7.46
C PRO A 24 -9.33 -5.99 8.95
N SER A 25 -10.45 -6.10 9.66
CA SER A 25 -10.55 -5.81 11.09
C SER A 25 -9.59 -6.65 11.94
N SER A 26 -9.29 -7.87 11.47
CA SER A 26 -8.39 -8.83 12.12
C SER A 26 -6.90 -8.56 11.91
N TRP A 27 -6.53 -7.68 10.98
CA TRP A 27 -5.12 -7.43 10.65
C TRP A 27 -4.50 -6.41 11.60
N THR A 28 -3.25 -6.66 11.98
CA THR A 28 -2.52 -5.82 12.94
C THR A 28 -1.55 -4.90 12.22
N LYS A 29 -1.51 -3.63 12.63
CA LYS A 29 -0.48 -2.69 12.19
C LYS A 29 0.86 -3.02 12.86
N VAL A 30 1.93 -3.10 12.08
CA VAL A 30 3.29 -3.35 12.56
C VAL A 30 4.26 -2.28 12.06
N ASP A 31 5.25 -1.98 12.89
CA ASP A 31 6.32 -1.04 12.52
C ASP A 31 7.43 -1.78 11.76
N LYS A 32 7.72 -1.30 10.55
CA LYS A 32 8.80 -1.83 9.71
C LYS A 32 9.53 -0.70 9.00
N ALA A 33 10.86 -0.72 9.06
CA ALA A 33 11.68 0.28 8.40
C ALA A 33 11.35 0.38 6.90
N GLY A 34 11.11 1.60 6.43
CA GLY A 34 10.79 1.89 5.03
C GLY A 34 9.32 1.71 4.64
N ALA A 35 8.43 1.40 5.59
CA ALA A 35 6.98 1.47 5.44
C ALA A 35 6.40 2.64 6.24
N THR A 36 5.46 3.37 5.64
CA THR A 36 4.66 4.39 6.33
C THR A 36 3.58 3.73 7.19
N ALA A 37 2.96 2.69 6.66
CA ALA A 37 2.12 1.76 7.42
C ALA A 37 2.31 0.35 6.87
N LEU A 38 2.23 -0.66 7.73
CA LEU A 38 2.23 -2.05 7.33
C LEU A 38 1.19 -2.79 8.17
N PHE A 39 0.23 -3.43 7.52
CA PHE A 39 -0.79 -4.25 8.13
C PHE A 39 -0.55 -5.70 7.71
N GLN A 40 -0.62 -6.63 8.64
CA GLN A 40 -0.38 -8.03 8.34
C GLN A 40 -1.42 -8.92 9.01
N ASP A 41 -1.71 -10.03 8.35
CA ASP A 41 -2.52 -11.09 8.93
C ASP A 41 -1.84 -11.67 10.17
N ALA A 42 -2.60 -11.88 11.24
CA ALA A 42 -2.08 -12.37 12.50
C ALA A 42 -1.59 -13.84 12.44
N ILE A 43 -2.15 -14.63 11.52
CA ILE A 43 -1.86 -16.06 11.34
C ILE A 43 -0.85 -16.24 10.21
N MET A 44 -1.00 -15.51 9.10
CA MET A 44 -0.14 -15.59 7.92
C MET A 44 0.50 -14.24 7.60
N GLY A 45 1.56 -13.85 8.33
CA GLY A 45 2.23 -12.55 8.15
C GLY A 45 2.81 -12.28 6.75
N SER A 46 2.89 -13.30 5.88
CA SER A 46 3.18 -13.13 4.45
C SER A 46 2.09 -12.34 3.71
N ASN A 47 0.85 -12.41 4.17
CA ASN A 47 -0.27 -11.64 3.66
C ASN A 47 -0.26 -10.27 4.36
N ASN A 48 0.00 -9.22 3.60
CA ASN A 48 0.17 -7.89 4.17
C ASN A 48 -0.19 -6.76 3.20
N ILE A 49 -0.59 -5.63 3.79
CA ILE A 49 -0.80 -4.35 3.11
C ILE A 49 0.29 -3.40 3.61
N GLY A 50 1.24 -3.05 2.77
CA GLY A 50 2.20 -1.98 3.04
C GLY A 50 1.73 -0.67 2.42
N VAL A 51 2.07 0.46 3.02
CA VAL A 51 1.90 1.78 2.43
C VAL A 51 3.24 2.48 2.51
N VAL A 52 3.72 3.05 1.41
CA VAL A 52 4.91 3.91 1.42
C VAL A 52 4.55 5.20 0.74
N VAL A 53 4.58 6.27 1.52
CA VAL A 53 4.44 7.62 1.03
C VAL A 53 5.83 8.16 0.72
N LYS A 54 6.04 8.60 -0.52
CA LYS A 54 7.30 9.23 -0.95
C LYS A 54 6.99 10.56 -1.63
N PRO A 55 7.61 11.66 -1.17
CA PRO A 55 7.47 12.93 -1.87
C PRO A 55 8.13 12.84 -3.25
N VAL A 56 7.44 13.35 -4.26
CA VAL A 56 7.95 13.45 -5.64
C VAL A 56 7.70 14.85 -6.18
N ARG A 57 8.48 15.26 -7.20
CA ARG A 57 8.36 16.58 -7.84
C ARG A 57 7.41 16.60 -9.04
N LEU A 58 6.76 15.48 -9.32
CA LEU A 58 5.83 15.33 -10.45
C LEU A 58 4.46 15.87 -10.06
N ALA A 59 3.79 16.55 -10.99
CA ALA A 59 2.50 17.18 -10.72
C ALA A 59 1.34 16.16 -10.77
N ASN A 60 1.50 15.09 -11.56
CA ASN A 60 0.49 14.05 -11.72
C ASN A 60 1.12 12.69 -12.04
N LEU A 61 0.29 11.65 -12.04
CA LEU A 61 0.73 10.28 -12.19
C LEU A 61 1.20 9.88 -13.58
N GLY A 62 0.60 10.50 -14.61
CA GLY A 62 0.99 10.25 -15.99
C GLY A 62 2.43 10.63 -16.27
N GLU A 63 3.01 11.56 -15.50
CA GLU A 63 4.41 11.97 -15.62
C GLU A 63 5.39 10.89 -15.15
N PHE A 64 4.94 9.88 -14.40
CA PHE A 64 5.78 8.71 -14.10
C PHE A 64 5.97 7.78 -15.30
N GLY A 65 5.17 7.94 -16.36
CA GLY A 65 5.13 7.06 -17.52
C GLY A 65 4.00 6.04 -17.42
N SER A 66 4.04 5.03 -18.31
CA SER A 66 3.00 4.01 -18.34
C SER A 66 3.05 3.13 -17.07
N PRO A 67 1.92 2.57 -16.61
CA PRO A 67 1.89 1.67 -15.46
C PRO A 67 2.89 0.52 -15.55
N GLU A 68 3.14 -0.03 -16.74
CA GLU A 68 4.11 -1.10 -16.99
C GLU A 68 5.54 -0.62 -16.76
N PHE A 69 5.87 0.59 -17.23
CA PHE A 69 7.18 1.20 -17.02
C PHE A 69 7.44 1.47 -15.53
N VAL A 70 6.42 1.96 -14.83
CA VAL A 70 6.48 2.20 -13.38
C VAL A 70 6.67 0.89 -12.62
N ALA A 71 5.92 -0.16 -12.96
CA ALA A 71 6.04 -1.49 -12.36
C ALA A 71 7.46 -2.06 -12.54
N VAL A 72 8.04 -1.97 -13.75
CA VAL A 72 9.41 -2.42 -14.04
C VAL A 72 10.45 -1.63 -13.24
N SER A 73 10.28 -0.31 -13.12
CA SER A 73 11.20 0.56 -12.38
C SER A 73 11.22 0.23 -10.89
N ILE A 74 10.05 -0.07 -10.31
CA ILE A 74 9.90 -0.50 -8.92
C ILE A 74 10.50 -1.90 -8.71
N TYR A 75 10.22 -2.85 -9.63
CA TYR A 75 10.77 -4.20 -9.57
C TYR A 75 12.30 -4.19 -9.53
N LYS A 76 12.94 -3.41 -10.42
CA LYS A 76 14.40 -3.26 -10.45
C LYS A 76 14.99 -2.70 -9.16
N GLN A 77 14.27 -1.85 -8.44
CA GLN A 77 14.72 -1.29 -7.16
C GLN A 77 14.62 -2.27 -5.97
N LYS A 78 13.71 -3.24 -6.03
CA LYS A 78 13.31 -4.02 -4.85
C LYS A 78 13.50 -5.54 -4.99
N GLY A 79 13.63 -6.08 -6.19
CA GLY A 79 13.84 -7.53 -6.42
C GLY A 79 12.70 -8.43 -5.91
N VAL A 80 11.44 -7.98 -5.98
CA VAL A 80 10.28 -8.66 -5.37
C VAL A 80 9.48 -9.43 -6.42
N ARG A 81 9.14 -10.71 -6.14
CA ARG A 81 8.48 -11.60 -7.11
C ARG A 81 6.94 -11.59 -7.10
N TYR A 82 6.28 -11.14 -6.03
CA TYR A 82 4.82 -11.02 -5.96
C TYR A 82 4.45 -9.81 -5.09
N SER A 83 3.87 -8.78 -5.70
CA SER A 83 3.32 -7.59 -5.03
C SER A 83 2.42 -6.83 -6.02
N VAL A 84 1.22 -6.48 -5.60
CA VAL A 84 0.26 -5.62 -6.32
C VAL A 84 0.40 -4.21 -5.77
N TRP A 85 0.59 -3.24 -6.66
CA TRP A 85 0.80 -1.85 -6.29
C TRP A 85 -0.42 -1.05 -6.74
N ILE A 86 -1.12 -0.45 -5.77
CA ILE A 86 -2.22 0.48 -6.08
C ILE A 86 -1.68 1.88 -5.88
N LEU A 87 -1.80 2.70 -6.90
CA LEU A 87 -1.36 4.07 -6.89
C LEU A 87 -2.63 4.93 -6.91
N ILE A 88 -2.97 5.54 -5.77
CA ILE A 88 -4.21 6.30 -5.63
C ILE A 88 -3.87 7.79 -5.59
N PRO A 89 -4.35 8.60 -6.55
CA PRO A 89 -4.21 10.04 -6.47
C PRO A 89 -5.13 10.60 -5.37
N THR A 90 -4.57 11.29 -4.37
CA THR A 90 -5.38 12.00 -3.36
C THR A 90 -5.63 13.44 -3.78
N LYS A 91 -6.81 13.97 -3.44
CA LYS A 91 -7.29 15.26 -3.95
C LYS A 91 -6.58 16.48 -3.33
N ASN A 92 -5.77 16.30 -2.29
CA ASN A 92 -5.02 17.36 -1.62
C ASN A 92 -3.67 16.81 -1.11
N SER A 93 -2.58 17.37 -1.63
CA SER A 93 -1.17 17.28 -1.16
C SER A 93 -0.25 16.11 -1.52
N GLY A 94 -0.66 15.07 -2.26
CA GLY A 94 0.31 14.06 -2.70
C GLY A 94 -0.30 12.84 -3.37
N GLN A 95 0.50 12.17 -4.21
CA GLN A 95 0.17 10.88 -4.79
C GLN A 95 0.75 9.78 -3.89
N ASP A 96 -0.08 8.84 -3.45
CA ASP A 96 0.33 7.79 -2.50
C ASP A 96 0.43 6.42 -3.16
N LEU A 97 1.52 5.70 -2.88
CA LEU A 97 1.79 4.36 -3.38
C LEU A 97 1.48 3.32 -2.29
N PHE A 98 0.48 2.48 -2.56
CA PHE A 98 0.06 1.38 -1.71
C PHE A 98 0.66 0.06 -2.24
N PHE A 99 1.08 -0.78 -1.31
CA PHE A 99 1.65 -2.10 -1.51
C PHE A 99 0.63 -3.11 -0.98
N LEU A 100 0.19 -4.03 -1.81
CA LEU A 100 -0.58 -5.19 -1.40
C LEU A 100 0.27 -6.41 -1.78
N ASN A 101 0.60 -7.27 -0.82
CA ASN A 101 1.25 -8.54 -1.10
C ASN A 101 0.19 -9.64 -1.17
#